data_AF-A0A0H3U8D7-F1
#
_entry.id   AF-A0A0H3U8D7-F1
#
_cell.length_a   1.000
_cell.length_b   1.000
_cell.length_c   1.000
_cell.angle_alpha   90.00
_cell.angle_beta   90.00
_cell.angle_gamma   90.00
#
_symmetry.space_group_name_H-M   'P 1'
#
loop_
_entity.id
_entity.type
_entity.pdbx_description
1 polymer ?
#
loop_
_entity_poly.entity_id
_entity_poly.type
_entity_poly.pdbx_seq_one_letter_code
_entity_poly.pdbx_strand_id
1 'polypeptide(L)'
;MYFHKILFWLAAAVIMMAAACSKVSGDNPEIKPVPEEYHEFPIVAWTGIDAADAGRKLGPMKDCGFNIYLGWYDTFEEVDMMLKAADSVGVKVITASKNLLTEPQNEADKLKDYPALYGYFLADEPWDNDLQTLGDVASRIRAVDSEHLCYINLYPNWAWGGVDNYILKLTSYIDKVNPTMISFDFYPIYEQGGKSYVREEWFKNLEDVRRVSRAKKIPFWAFALSLAGTDGDKTWPVPTLGELRYQQFANLAYGAQGFQYWTYWGLYHNAPTPPYAFAKQVNKDLQILARYFYGADVTGVWHYGDEIPYGATKLSTMPLGVKDITFGGPAIISQFENNGKHYLAIVNKNYKQTMSFSVKFHNTAIKFDSLGYKSEVNETTTELDAGGIVVFNIQQI
;
A
#
# COMPACT_ATOMS: atom_id res chain seq x y z
N MET A 1 2.34 35.92 -64.34
CA MET A 1 1.01 35.71 -63.73
C MET A 1 1.13 36.04 -62.25
N TYR A 2 0.19 36.81 -61.68
CA TYR A 2 0.05 37.26 -60.26
C TYR A 2 1.23 37.02 -59.27
N PHE A 3 1.91 38.06 -58.72
CA PHE A 3 1.47 38.92 -57.59
C PHE A 3 1.02 38.13 -56.34
N HIS A 4 1.48 38.40 -55.10
CA HIS A 4 2.11 39.61 -54.51
C HIS A 4 3.27 39.29 -53.51
N LYS A 5 3.94 40.32 -52.97
CA LYS A 5 5.05 40.28 -51.97
C LYS A 5 4.59 40.63 -50.56
N ILE A 6 5.40 40.30 -49.51
CA ILE A 6 5.68 41.06 -48.24
C ILE A 6 6.45 40.14 -47.24
N LEU A 7 7.36 40.58 -46.34
CA LEU A 7 8.35 41.67 -46.38
C LEU A 7 9.54 41.42 -45.40
N PHE A 8 10.72 41.83 -45.83
CA PHE A 8 12.10 41.82 -45.31
C PHE A 8 12.49 42.22 -43.83
N TRP A 9 13.53 41.53 -43.30
CA TRP A 9 14.73 41.99 -42.51
C TRP A 9 14.55 42.77 -41.17
N LEU A 10 15.53 43.03 -40.28
CA LEU A 10 17.02 42.87 -40.16
C LEU A 10 17.40 42.08 -38.87
N ALA A 11 18.51 41.32 -38.74
CA ALA A 11 19.94 41.70 -38.50
C ALA A 11 20.19 42.58 -37.24
N ALA A 12 21.22 42.41 -36.40
CA ALA A 12 22.41 41.54 -36.38
C ALA A 12 22.73 41.08 -34.91
N ALA A 13 23.92 40.77 -34.36
CA ALA A 13 25.34 40.92 -34.74
C ALA A 13 26.27 39.80 -34.14
N VAL A 14 27.44 40.14 -33.57
CA VAL A 14 28.60 39.25 -33.28
C VAL A 14 29.36 39.71 -32.00
N ILE A 15 30.00 38.79 -31.26
CA ILE A 15 31.33 38.93 -30.62
C ILE A 15 31.87 37.55 -30.18
N MET A 16 33.20 37.37 -30.12
CA MET A 16 33.89 36.12 -29.79
C MET A 16 35.17 36.40 -28.95
N MET A 17 35.74 35.34 -28.37
CA MET A 17 36.99 35.27 -27.59
C MET A 17 36.95 35.78 -26.13
N ALA A 18 37.89 35.29 -25.34
CA ALA A 18 37.85 35.25 -23.88
C ALA A 18 39.18 35.66 -23.22
N ALA A 19 39.13 35.99 -21.93
CA ALA A 19 40.30 36.12 -21.06
C ALA A 19 39.95 35.72 -19.61
N ALA A 20 40.96 35.28 -18.86
CA ALA A 20 40.88 34.87 -17.45
C ALA A 20 40.53 36.06 -16.51
N CYS A 21 40.19 35.91 -15.22
CA CYS A 21 40.35 34.80 -14.26
C CYS A 21 39.18 34.90 -13.24
N SER A 22 38.76 33.89 -12.47
CA SER A 22 39.55 33.08 -11.53
C SER A 22 38.76 31.85 -11.01
N LYS A 23 39.36 31.05 -10.12
CA LYS A 23 38.77 29.79 -9.60
C LYS A 23 37.63 30.01 -8.61
N VAL A 24 36.53 29.28 -8.79
CA VAL A 24 35.78 28.67 -7.68
C VAL A 24 35.55 27.20 -8.04
N SER A 25 36.09 26.28 -7.24
CA SER A 25 35.83 24.84 -7.36
C SER A 25 34.54 24.50 -6.63
N GLY A 26 33.50 24.14 -7.39
CA GLY A 26 32.25 23.59 -6.86
C GLY A 26 32.04 22.19 -7.43
N ASP A 27 32.61 21.18 -6.76
CA ASP A 27 32.35 19.77 -7.06
C ASP A 27 30.90 19.43 -6.65
N ASN A 28 29.96 19.70 -7.55
CA ASN A 28 28.58 19.32 -7.39
C ASN A 28 28.48 17.81 -7.67
N PRO A 29 28.15 16.95 -6.68
CA PRO A 29 28.27 15.51 -6.85
C PRO A 29 27.35 15.00 -7.96
N GLU A 30 27.93 14.23 -8.88
CA GLU A 30 27.23 13.71 -10.06
C GLU A 30 26.19 12.65 -9.64
N ILE A 31 24.94 13.07 -9.41
CA ILE A 31 23.84 12.20 -8.98
C ILE A 31 23.50 11.19 -10.10
N LYS A 32 24.14 10.03 -10.05
CA LYS A 32 23.79 8.86 -10.87
C LYS A 32 22.62 8.12 -10.21
N PRO A 33 21.46 7.99 -10.86
CA PRO A 33 20.42 7.09 -10.38
C PRO A 33 20.94 5.66 -10.42
N VAL A 34 20.88 4.95 -9.30
CA VAL A 34 21.19 3.52 -9.23
C VAL A 34 19.94 2.75 -9.63
N PRO A 35 19.97 1.91 -10.69
CA PRO A 35 18.90 0.98 -10.97
C PRO A 35 19.04 -0.25 -10.04
N GLU A 36 18.54 -0.12 -8.81
CA GLU A 36 18.05 -1.28 -8.06
C GLU A 36 16.70 -1.72 -8.69
N GLU A 37 16.36 -3.01 -8.68
CA GLU A 37 15.16 -3.52 -9.35
C GLU A 37 13.89 -2.83 -8.82
N TYR A 38 13.11 -2.23 -9.72
CA TYR A 38 12.01 -1.36 -9.34
C TYR A 38 10.74 -2.18 -9.07
N HIS A 39 10.71 -2.86 -7.92
CA HIS A 39 9.50 -3.55 -7.47
C HIS A 39 8.40 -2.54 -7.13
N GLU A 40 7.21 -2.74 -7.70
CA GLU A 40 5.98 -2.04 -7.28
C GLU A 40 5.23 -2.88 -6.24
N PHE A 41 4.64 -2.24 -5.24
CA PHE A 41 3.62 -2.87 -4.42
C PHE A 41 2.35 -3.14 -5.25
N PRO A 42 1.66 -4.26 -5.02
CA PRO A 42 0.24 -4.42 -5.32
C PRO A 42 -0.57 -3.30 -4.64
N ILE A 43 -1.24 -2.46 -5.41
CA ILE A 43 -2.17 -1.45 -4.89
C ILE A 43 -3.54 -1.66 -5.55
N VAL A 44 -4.50 -2.13 -4.76
CA VAL A 44 -5.80 -2.67 -5.19
C VAL A 44 -6.92 -1.66 -4.99
N ALA A 45 -7.56 -1.28 -6.10
CA ALA A 45 -8.83 -0.57 -6.09
C ALA A 45 -9.98 -1.59 -6.03
N TRP A 46 -10.69 -1.65 -4.92
CA TRP A 46 -11.84 -2.55 -4.78
C TRP A 46 -13.11 -1.93 -5.39
N THR A 47 -13.68 -2.64 -6.37
CA THR A 47 -15.03 -2.54 -6.93
C THR A 47 -15.47 -1.14 -7.41
N GLY A 48 -16.74 -0.98 -7.82
CA GLY A 48 -17.33 0.28 -8.29
C GLY A 48 -17.13 0.60 -9.79
N ILE A 49 -16.55 -0.31 -10.57
CA ILE A 49 -16.43 -0.19 -12.02
C ILE A 49 -17.29 -1.26 -12.71
N ASP A 50 -18.43 -0.85 -13.26
CA ASP A 50 -19.24 -1.68 -14.17
C ASP A 50 -18.45 -2.00 -15.44
N ALA A 51 -18.56 -3.21 -16.01
CA ALA A 51 -17.73 -3.63 -17.15
C ALA A 51 -17.86 -2.70 -18.37
N ALA A 52 -19.08 -2.23 -18.67
CA ALA A 52 -19.36 -1.26 -19.74
C ALA A 52 -18.67 0.11 -19.54
N ASP A 53 -18.20 0.40 -18.33
CA ASP A 53 -17.58 1.66 -17.91
C ASP A 53 -16.04 1.52 -17.77
N ALA A 54 -15.50 0.30 -17.97
CA ALA A 54 -14.10 -0.06 -17.71
C ALA A 54 -13.11 0.84 -18.46
N GLY A 55 -13.27 0.97 -19.78
CA GLY A 55 -12.41 1.82 -20.62
C GLY A 55 -12.47 3.32 -20.28
N ARG A 56 -13.46 3.77 -19.49
CA ARG A 56 -13.58 5.14 -18.99
C ARG A 56 -12.97 5.33 -17.59
N LYS A 57 -13.12 4.35 -16.70
CA LYS A 57 -12.73 4.45 -15.28
C LYS A 57 -11.32 3.91 -14.97
N LEU A 58 -10.80 2.94 -15.71
CA LEU A 58 -9.51 2.29 -15.41
C LEU A 58 -8.29 3.18 -15.68
N GLY A 59 -8.32 4.04 -16.71
CA GLY A 59 -7.26 5.03 -16.96
C GLY A 59 -7.09 5.99 -15.77
N PRO A 60 -8.17 6.68 -15.32
CA PRO A 60 -8.16 7.47 -14.09
C PRO A 60 -7.82 6.67 -12.81
N MET A 61 -8.12 5.37 -12.76
CA MET A 61 -7.67 4.49 -11.67
C MET A 61 -6.14 4.33 -11.66
N LYS A 62 -5.55 4.03 -12.82
CA LYS A 62 -4.08 3.94 -13.05
C LYS A 62 -3.39 5.26 -12.71
N ASP A 63 -3.97 6.40 -13.12
CA ASP A 63 -3.50 7.74 -12.77
C ASP A 63 -3.47 8.00 -11.26
N CYS A 64 -4.25 7.27 -10.46
CA CYS A 64 -4.30 7.37 -9.01
C CYS A 64 -3.29 6.43 -8.30
N GLY A 65 -2.42 5.77 -9.06
CA GLY A 65 -1.36 4.90 -8.52
C GLY A 65 -1.83 3.49 -8.14
N PHE A 66 -3.04 3.11 -8.51
CA PHE A 66 -3.52 1.73 -8.43
C PHE A 66 -3.02 0.97 -9.66
N ASN A 67 -2.34 -0.15 -9.45
CA ASN A 67 -1.91 -1.05 -10.51
C ASN A 67 -2.81 -2.29 -10.63
N ILE A 68 -3.66 -2.56 -9.63
CA ILE A 68 -4.64 -3.65 -9.64
C ILE A 68 -6.06 -3.10 -9.43
N TYR A 69 -7.02 -3.57 -10.24
CA TYR A 69 -8.45 -3.48 -9.97
C TYR A 69 -8.97 -4.81 -9.43
N LEU A 70 -9.97 -4.79 -8.54
CA LEU A 70 -10.70 -5.98 -8.12
C LEU A 70 -12.21 -5.79 -8.36
N GLY A 71 -12.83 -6.66 -9.16
CA GLY A 71 -14.26 -6.63 -9.43
C GLY A 71 -14.76 -7.92 -10.08
N TRP A 72 -15.97 -8.34 -9.70
CA TRP A 72 -16.62 -9.58 -10.14
C TRP A 72 -17.92 -9.26 -10.90
N TYR A 73 -18.31 -10.16 -11.81
CA TYR A 73 -19.36 -9.92 -12.79
C TYR A 73 -20.30 -11.13 -12.96
N ASP A 74 -21.44 -10.91 -13.62
CA ASP A 74 -22.45 -11.93 -13.84
C ASP A 74 -22.07 -12.89 -14.97
N THR A 75 -21.43 -12.38 -16.02
CA THR A 75 -21.16 -13.08 -17.28
C THR A 75 -19.67 -13.15 -17.62
N PHE A 76 -19.30 -14.05 -18.53
CA PHE A 76 -17.93 -14.11 -19.05
C PHE A 76 -17.63 -12.88 -19.93
N GLU A 77 -18.62 -12.39 -20.67
CA GLU A 77 -18.54 -11.25 -21.57
C GLU A 77 -18.20 -9.94 -20.84
N GLU A 78 -18.66 -9.77 -19.59
CA GLU A 78 -18.26 -8.65 -18.73
C GLU A 78 -16.82 -8.78 -18.22
N VAL A 79 -16.38 -9.99 -17.88
CA VAL A 79 -14.99 -10.28 -17.46
C VAL A 79 -14.02 -10.06 -18.63
N ASP A 80 -14.36 -10.55 -19.81
CA ASP A 80 -13.67 -10.33 -21.10
C ASP A 80 -13.51 -8.82 -21.39
N MET A 81 -14.59 -8.05 -21.25
CA MET A 81 -14.59 -6.61 -21.45
C MET A 81 -13.72 -5.87 -20.43
N MET A 82 -13.80 -6.25 -19.15
CA MET A 82 -12.98 -5.67 -18.08
C MET A 82 -11.49 -5.97 -18.28
N LEU A 83 -11.11 -7.22 -18.60
CA LEU A 83 -9.72 -7.61 -18.83
C LEU A 83 -9.12 -6.92 -20.06
N LYS A 84 -9.84 -6.82 -21.18
CA LYS A 84 -9.37 -6.11 -22.38
C LYS A 84 -9.23 -4.60 -22.14
N ALA A 85 -10.16 -4.01 -21.40
CA ALA A 85 -10.06 -2.60 -21.02
C ALA A 85 -8.83 -2.36 -20.11
N ALA A 86 -8.58 -3.25 -19.14
CA ALA A 86 -7.44 -3.16 -18.23
C ALA A 86 -6.09 -3.33 -18.94
N ASP A 87 -5.98 -4.29 -19.86
CA ASP A 87 -4.78 -4.49 -20.70
C ASP A 87 -4.42 -3.21 -21.45
N SER A 88 -5.40 -2.57 -22.09
CA SER A 88 -5.19 -1.34 -22.87
C SER A 88 -4.71 -0.11 -22.08
N VAL A 89 -4.74 -0.16 -20.74
CA VAL A 89 -4.17 0.87 -19.84
C VAL A 89 -3.07 0.32 -18.91
N GLY A 90 -2.62 -0.93 -19.12
CA GLY A 90 -1.61 -1.58 -18.28
C GLY A 90 -2.03 -1.75 -16.82
N VAL A 91 -3.32 -2.03 -16.58
CA VAL A 91 -3.88 -2.39 -15.27
C VAL A 91 -4.01 -3.91 -15.18
N LYS A 92 -3.73 -4.45 -13.99
CA LYS A 92 -3.96 -5.85 -13.65
C LYS A 92 -5.32 -6.04 -12.95
N VAL A 93 -5.96 -7.21 -13.06
CA VAL A 93 -7.32 -7.43 -12.55
C VAL A 93 -7.42 -8.72 -11.71
N ILE A 94 -8.04 -8.61 -10.54
CA ILE A 94 -8.56 -9.74 -9.76
C ILE A 94 -10.06 -9.83 -10.03
N THR A 95 -10.56 -10.95 -10.56
CA THR A 95 -11.94 -11.02 -11.07
C THR A 95 -12.56 -12.41 -10.99
N ALA A 96 -13.88 -12.47 -11.24
CA ALA A 96 -14.68 -13.69 -11.28
C ALA A 96 -15.93 -13.47 -12.13
N SER A 97 -16.39 -14.53 -12.80
CA SER A 97 -17.79 -14.66 -13.23
C SER A 97 -18.58 -15.43 -12.16
N LYS A 98 -19.92 -15.42 -12.24
CA LYS A 98 -20.78 -16.27 -11.39
C LYS A 98 -20.48 -17.78 -11.48
N ASN A 99 -19.83 -18.25 -12.54
CA ASN A 99 -19.52 -19.66 -12.74
C ASN A 99 -18.22 -20.11 -12.05
N LEU A 100 -17.41 -19.19 -11.52
CA LEU A 100 -16.07 -19.51 -11.01
C LEU A 100 -16.08 -20.51 -9.83
N LEU A 101 -17.11 -20.49 -8.99
CA LEU A 101 -17.21 -21.41 -7.85
C LEU A 101 -17.79 -22.80 -8.24
N THR A 102 -18.60 -22.87 -9.30
CA THR A 102 -19.20 -24.12 -9.78
C THR A 102 -18.30 -24.84 -10.77
N GLU A 103 -17.74 -24.11 -11.74
CA GLU A 103 -16.90 -24.60 -12.83
C GLU A 103 -15.48 -23.99 -12.84
N PRO A 104 -14.74 -23.95 -11.70
CA PRO A 104 -13.47 -23.21 -11.59
C PRO A 104 -12.43 -23.51 -12.66
N GLN A 105 -12.33 -24.76 -13.10
CA GLN A 105 -11.39 -25.17 -14.15
C GLN A 105 -11.80 -24.61 -15.52
N ASN A 106 -13.10 -24.64 -15.84
CA ASN A 106 -13.63 -24.10 -17.10
C ASN A 106 -13.46 -22.58 -17.18
N GLU A 107 -13.68 -21.86 -16.07
CA GLU A 107 -13.43 -20.42 -16.03
C GLU A 107 -11.93 -20.10 -16.03
N ALA A 108 -11.11 -20.85 -15.29
CA ALA A 108 -9.66 -20.62 -15.28
C ALA A 108 -9.02 -20.87 -16.65
N ASP A 109 -9.37 -21.97 -17.35
CA ASP A 109 -8.88 -22.28 -18.70
C ASP A 109 -9.25 -21.23 -19.76
N LYS A 110 -10.34 -20.47 -19.57
CA LYS A 110 -10.72 -19.35 -20.46
C LYS A 110 -9.99 -18.03 -20.13
N LEU A 111 -9.53 -17.87 -18.90
CA LEU A 111 -9.08 -16.58 -18.35
C LEU A 111 -7.56 -16.47 -18.18
N LYS A 112 -6.86 -17.59 -17.94
CA LYS A 112 -5.43 -17.59 -17.57
C LYS A 112 -4.50 -16.95 -18.61
N ASP A 113 -4.84 -17.02 -19.90
CA ASP A 113 -4.04 -16.47 -20.98
C ASP A 113 -4.23 -14.95 -21.18
N TYR A 114 -5.06 -14.27 -20.37
CA TYR A 114 -5.25 -12.82 -20.44
C TYR A 114 -4.08 -12.05 -19.81
N PRO A 115 -3.35 -11.19 -20.55
CA PRO A 115 -2.22 -10.44 -20.00
C PRO A 115 -2.58 -9.51 -18.84
N ALA A 116 -3.84 -9.06 -18.75
CA ALA A 116 -4.37 -8.27 -17.65
C ALA A 116 -4.75 -9.07 -16.39
N LEU A 117 -4.82 -10.41 -16.42
CA LEU A 117 -5.22 -11.18 -15.24
C LEU A 117 -4.15 -11.08 -14.13
N TYR A 118 -4.62 -11.07 -12.88
CA TYR A 118 -3.81 -11.14 -11.67
C TYR A 118 -4.26 -12.28 -10.76
N GLY A 119 -5.56 -12.53 -10.70
CA GLY A 119 -6.12 -13.56 -9.84
C GLY A 119 -7.64 -13.73 -9.95
N TYR A 120 -8.10 -14.77 -9.28
CA TYR A 120 -9.47 -15.25 -9.26
C TYR A 120 -10.13 -14.86 -7.93
N PHE A 121 -11.18 -14.06 -7.96
CA PHE A 121 -11.93 -13.64 -6.77
C PHE A 121 -12.86 -14.78 -6.29
N LEU A 122 -12.52 -15.43 -5.18
CA LEU A 122 -13.30 -16.59 -4.69
C LEU A 122 -14.32 -16.20 -3.61
N ALA A 123 -13.94 -15.33 -2.67
CA ALA A 123 -14.82 -14.89 -1.59
C ALA A 123 -14.38 -13.55 -0.99
N ASP A 124 -15.38 -12.83 -0.49
CA ASP A 124 -15.23 -11.80 0.54
C ASP A 124 -15.80 -12.36 1.84
N GLU A 125 -15.13 -12.09 2.96
CA GLU A 125 -15.52 -12.45 4.33
C GLU A 125 -16.17 -13.86 4.55
N PRO A 126 -15.49 -14.99 4.24
CA PRO A 126 -16.07 -16.33 4.41
C PRO A 126 -16.05 -16.83 5.87
N TRP A 127 -16.96 -17.76 6.20
CA TRP A 127 -16.99 -18.43 7.52
C TRP A 127 -16.16 -19.72 7.52
N ASP A 128 -15.79 -20.21 8.72
CA ASP A 128 -14.95 -21.40 8.92
C ASP A 128 -15.38 -22.66 8.16
N ASN A 129 -16.69 -22.77 7.88
CA ASN A 129 -17.32 -23.88 7.16
C ASN A 129 -17.10 -23.79 5.65
N ASP A 130 -17.03 -22.57 5.09
CA ASP A 130 -16.85 -22.33 3.66
C ASP A 130 -15.39 -22.56 3.22
N LEU A 131 -14.45 -22.39 4.17
CA LEU A 131 -13.00 -22.46 3.93
C LEU A 131 -12.53 -23.76 3.26
N GLN A 132 -13.17 -24.91 3.52
CA GLN A 132 -12.80 -26.17 2.85
C GLN A 132 -13.23 -26.14 1.38
N THR A 133 -14.49 -25.81 1.11
CA THR A 133 -15.03 -25.66 -0.25
C THR A 133 -14.21 -24.66 -1.07
N LEU A 134 -13.82 -23.55 -0.47
CA LEU A 134 -12.98 -22.53 -1.09
C LEU A 134 -11.54 -23.03 -1.34
N GLY A 135 -10.97 -23.84 -0.44
CA GLY A 135 -9.69 -24.52 -0.63
C GLY A 135 -9.72 -25.57 -1.75
N ASP A 136 -10.83 -26.29 -1.88
CA ASP A 136 -11.06 -27.27 -2.95
C ASP A 136 -11.20 -26.55 -4.31
N VAL A 137 -11.95 -25.45 -4.37
CA VAL A 137 -12.06 -24.56 -5.55
C VAL A 137 -10.70 -23.99 -5.94
N ALA A 138 -9.96 -23.40 -5.01
CA ALA A 138 -8.63 -22.86 -5.26
C ALA A 138 -7.65 -23.95 -5.76
N SER A 139 -7.75 -25.17 -5.23
CA SER A 139 -6.93 -26.30 -5.67
C SER A 139 -7.30 -26.80 -7.07
N ARG A 140 -8.58 -26.72 -7.46
CA ARG A 140 -9.04 -27.01 -8.82
C ARG A 140 -8.57 -25.96 -9.84
N ILE A 141 -8.52 -24.68 -9.47
CA ILE A 141 -7.92 -23.61 -10.29
C ILE A 141 -6.42 -23.86 -10.46
N ARG A 142 -5.68 -24.06 -9.35
CA ARG A 142 -4.23 -24.31 -9.33
C ARG A 142 -3.77 -25.54 -10.13
N ALA A 143 -4.68 -26.43 -10.49
CA ALA A 143 -4.40 -27.58 -11.35
C ALA A 143 -4.39 -27.26 -12.86
N VAL A 144 -4.89 -26.07 -13.27
CA VAL A 144 -4.93 -25.62 -14.68
C VAL A 144 -4.30 -24.24 -14.90
N ASP A 145 -4.23 -23.40 -13.86
CA ASP A 145 -3.45 -22.16 -13.79
C ASP A 145 -2.81 -22.04 -12.40
N SER A 146 -1.48 -22.14 -12.35
CA SER A 146 -0.68 -22.00 -11.13
C SER A 146 0.05 -20.66 -11.01
N GLU A 147 -0.13 -19.74 -11.96
CA GLU A 147 0.55 -18.44 -12.01
C GLU A 147 -0.28 -17.33 -11.36
N HIS A 148 -1.59 -17.33 -11.60
CA HIS A 148 -2.51 -16.34 -11.02
C HIS A 148 -3.02 -16.75 -9.63
N LEU A 149 -3.21 -15.76 -8.75
CA LEU A 149 -3.59 -16.05 -7.36
C LEU A 149 -5.07 -16.43 -7.21
N CYS A 150 -5.39 -17.20 -6.18
CA CYS A 150 -6.76 -17.39 -5.70
C CYS A 150 -7.00 -16.40 -4.55
N TYR A 151 -7.85 -15.41 -4.77
CA TYR A 151 -8.08 -14.32 -3.85
C TYR A 151 -9.26 -14.60 -2.91
N ILE A 152 -9.02 -14.48 -1.61
CA ILE A 152 -10.03 -14.48 -0.56
C ILE A 152 -9.70 -13.35 0.41
N ASN A 153 -10.69 -12.51 0.70
CA ASN A 153 -10.61 -11.54 1.79
C ASN A 153 -11.22 -12.12 3.07
N LEU A 154 -10.67 -11.76 4.24
CA LEU A 154 -11.10 -12.27 5.53
C LEU A 154 -11.70 -11.16 6.40
N TYR A 155 -12.69 -11.54 7.19
CA TYR A 155 -13.20 -10.75 8.31
C TYR A 155 -12.06 -10.30 9.25
N PRO A 156 -12.12 -9.08 9.84
CA PRO A 156 -11.25 -8.68 10.94
C PRO A 156 -11.50 -9.47 12.23
N ASN A 157 -10.54 -9.42 13.15
CA ASN A 157 -10.52 -10.17 14.42
C ASN A 157 -11.79 -10.04 15.30
N TRP A 158 -12.41 -8.86 15.35
CA TRP A 158 -13.63 -8.62 16.12
C TRP A 158 -14.89 -9.25 15.49
N ALA A 159 -14.89 -9.42 14.16
CA ALA A 159 -15.97 -10.11 13.44
C ALA A 159 -15.74 -11.64 13.39
N TRP A 160 -14.48 -12.09 13.25
CA TRP A 160 -14.17 -13.51 13.01
C TRP A 160 -13.91 -14.33 14.27
N GLY A 161 -14.94 -14.51 15.09
CA GLY A 161 -14.88 -15.36 16.29
C GLY A 161 -14.11 -14.76 17.47
N GLY A 162 -13.80 -13.47 17.42
CA GLY A 162 -13.29 -12.68 18.54
C GLY A 162 -11.77 -12.50 18.55
N VAL A 163 -11.38 -11.37 19.15
CA VAL A 163 -10.04 -10.77 19.08
C VAL A 163 -8.91 -11.71 19.51
N ASP A 164 -9.14 -12.61 20.47
CA ASP A 164 -8.14 -13.57 20.94
C ASP A 164 -8.02 -14.83 20.08
N ASN A 165 -9.09 -15.23 19.38
CA ASN A 165 -9.14 -16.45 18.58
C ASN A 165 -8.56 -16.29 17.16
N TYR A 166 -8.35 -15.05 16.70
CA TYR A 166 -8.04 -14.73 15.30
C TYR A 166 -6.80 -15.46 14.76
N ILE A 167 -5.79 -15.73 15.59
CA ILE A 167 -4.59 -16.52 15.25
C ILE A 167 -4.98 -17.93 14.79
N LEU A 168 -5.94 -18.57 15.47
CA LEU A 168 -6.43 -19.91 15.15
C LEU A 168 -7.25 -19.89 13.85
N LYS A 169 -8.00 -18.82 13.61
CA LYS A 169 -8.76 -18.60 12.38
C LYS A 169 -7.85 -18.42 11.16
N LEU A 170 -6.85 -17.55 11.24
CA LEU A 170 -5.82 -17.36 10.22
C LEU A 170 -5.05 -18.66 9.93
N THR A 171 -4.77 -19.47 10.96
CA THR A 171 -4.12 -20.78 10.80
C THR A 171 -5.05 -21.78 10.10
N SER A 172 -6.31 -21.87 10.51
CA SER A 172 -7.38 -22.68 9.88
C SER A 172 -7.59 -22.32 8.41
N TYR A 173 -7.56 -21.02 8.07
CA TYR A 173 -7.58 -20.54 6.69
C TYR A 173 -6.39 -21.04 5.87
N ILE A 174 -5.16 -20.80 6.35
CA ILE A 174 -3.95 -21.18 5.63
C ILE A 174 -3.90 -22.69 5.41
N ASP A 175 -4.25 -23.48 6.42
CA ASP A 175 -4.15 -24.94 6.36
C ASP A 175 -5.28 -25.62 5.56
N LYS A 176 -6.42 -24.95 5.33
CA LYS A 176 -7.50 -25.42 4.44
C LYS A 176 -7.36 -24.93 2.99
N VAL A 177 -6.98 -23.66 2.80
CA VAL A 177 -7.00 -22.98 1.48
C VAL A 177 -5.65 -23.08 0.76
N ASN A 178 -4.54 -23.19 1.51
CA ASN A 178 -3.17 -23.04 1.02
C ASN A 178 -2.99 -21.78 0.16
N PRO A 179 -3.23 -20.57 0.69
CA PRO A 179 -3.24 -19.33 -0.08
C PRO A 179 -1.82 -18.80 -0.33
N THR A 180 -1.64 -18.04 -1.42
CA THR A 180 -0.37 -17.35 -1.71
C THR A 180 -0.19 -16.05 -0.92
N MET A 181 -1.27 -15.52 -0.32
CA MET A 181 -1.27 -14.31 0.49
C MET A 181 -2.42 -14.33 1.52
N ILE A 182 -2.36 -13.45 2.53
CA ILE A 182 -3.44 -13.20 3.49
C ILE A 182 -4.04 -11.83 3.18
N SER A 183 -5.32 -11.76 2.81
CA SER A 183 -6.08 -10.50 2.82
C SER A 183 -7.02 -10.47 4.02
N PHE A 184 -7.16 -9.31 4.62
CA PHE A 184 -8.22 -8.97 5.57
C PHE A 184 -8.53 -7.49 5.41
N ASP A 185 -9.76 -7.08 5.66
CA ASP A 185 -10.07 -5.66 5.80
C ASP A 185 -10.07 -5.23 7.28
N PHE A 186 -9.91 -3.93 7.51
CA PHE A 186 -10.11 -3.32 8.81
C PHE A 186 -10.30 -1.81 8.60
N TYR A 187 -11.37 -1.24 9.15
CA TYR A 187 -11.68 0.19 9.02
C TYR A 187 -11.60 0.88 10.39
N PRO A 188 -10.39 1.28 10.83
CA PRO A 188 -10.12 1.55 12.25
C PRO A 188 -10.62 2.91 12.74
N ILE A 189 -10.75 3.90 11.86
CA ILE A 189 -11.07 5.28 12.24
C ILE A 189 -12.56 5.52 12.00
N TYR A 190 -13.29 5.87 13.07
CA TYR A 190 -14.71 6.18 13.03
C TYR A 190 -15.04 7.34 13.96
N GLU A 191 -16.18 8.00 13.75
CA GLU A 191 -16.71 9.05 14.59
C GLU A 191 -17.98 8.59 15.32
N GLN A 192 -18.14 9.02 16.56
CA GLN A 192 -19.30 8.73 17.41
C GLN A 192 -19.50 9.93 18.35
N GLY A 193 -20.73 10.46 18.44
CA GLY A 193 -21.02 11.62 19.29
C GLY A 193 -20.17 12.88 18.99
N GLY A 194 -19.75 13.09 17.74
CA GLY A 194 -18.93 14.24 17.33
C GLY A 194 -17.45 14.16 17.71
N LYS A 195 -16.93 12.96 18.00
CA LYS A 195 -15.51 12.68 18.25
C LYS A 195 -15.03 11.53 17.37
N SER A 196 -13.83 11.63 16.82
CA SER A 196 -13.16 10.55 16.08
C SER A 196 -12.34 9.67 17.01
N TYR A 197 -12.43 8.36 16.81
CA TYR A 197 -11.81 7.29 17.58
C TYR A 197 -10.97 6.38 16.68
N VAL A 198 -10.08 5.59 17.29
CA VAL A 198 -9.41 4.45 16.65
C VAL A 198 -9.88 3.19 17.37
N ARG A 199 -10.39 2.20 16.61
CA ARG A 199 -10.77 0.87 17.12
C ARG A 199 -9.59 0.18 17.81
N GLU A 200 -9.79 -0.24 19.06
CA GLU A 200 -8.74 -0.81 19.92
C GLU A 200 -8.21 -2.15 19.41
N GLU A 201 -9.05 -2.89 18.68
CA GLU A 201 -8.76 -4.23 18.16
C GLU A 201 -7.80 -4.22 16.95
N TRP A 202 -7.60 -3.06 16.31
CA TRP A 202 -6.87 -2.92 15.04
C TRP A 202 -5.39 -3.33 15.13
N PHE A 203 -4.68 -2.86 16.16
CA PHE A 203 -3.26 -3.20 16.30
C PHE A 203 -3.06 -4.65 16.73
N LYS A 204 -3.95 -5.22 17.57
CA LYS A 204 -3.99 -6.66 17.82
C LYS A 204 -4.21 -7.47 16.53
N ASN A 205 -5.07 -7.00 15.62
CA ASN A 205 -5.27 -7.61 14.30
C ASN A 205 -3.96 -7.62 13.49
N LEU A 206 -3.25 -6.50 13.44
CA LEU A 206 -1.96 -6.38 12.74
C LEU A 206 -0.85 -7.23 13.38
N GLU A 207 -0.75 -7.29 14.72
CA GLU A 207 0.19 -8.17 15.44
C GLU A 207 -0.09 -9.66 15.19
N ASP A 208 -1.37 -10.06 15.14
CA ASP A 208 -1.77 -11.44 14.82
C ASP A 208 -1.42 -11.82 13.38
N VAL A 209 -1.81 -10.98 12.40
CA VAL A 209 -1.54 -11.25 10.98
C VAL A 209 -0.03 -11.22 10.71
N ARG A 210 0.72 -10.23 11.19
CA ARG A 210 2.19 -10.17 11.06
C ARG A 210 2.84 -11.44 11.62
N ARG A 211 2.40 -11.92 12.79
CA ARG A 211 2.96 -13.12 13.43
C ARG A 211 2.66 -14.40 12.65
N VAL A 212 1.42 -14.58 12.16
CA VAL A 212 1.06 -15.75 11.32
C VAL A 212 1.76 -15.68 9.96
N SER A 213 1.76 -14.51 9.31
CA SER A 213 2.44 -14.22 8.03
C SER A 213 3.91 -14.61 8.09
N ARG A 214 4.67 -14.10 9.08
CA ARG A 214 6.10 -14.43 9.26
C ARG A 214 6.32 -15.90 9.60
N ALA A 215 5.46 -16.51 10.42
CA ALA A 215 5.58 -17.92 10.81
C ALA A 215 5.32 -18.91 9.67
N LYS A 216 4.33 -18.62 8.81
CA LYS A 216 3.98 -19.43 7.63
C LYS A 216 4.76 -19.03 6.35
N LYS A 217 5.47 -17.89 6.38
CA LYS A 217 6.16 -17.25 5.23
C LYS A 217 5.22 -16.88 4.07
N ILE A 218 4.01 -16.44 4.40
CA ILE A 218 2.98 -16.01 3.45
C ILE A 218 2.80 -14.49 3.61
N PRO A 219 2.95 -13.65 2.57
CA PRO A 219 2.75 -12.21 2.67
C PRO A 219 1.31 -11.86 3.02
N PHE A 220 1.09 -10.69 3.63
CA PHE A 220 -0.25 -10.17 3.86
C PHE A 220 -0.48 -8.83 3.16
N TRP A 221 -1.71 -8.58 2.73
CA TRP A 221 -2.20 -7.28 2.26
C TRP A 221 -3.23 -6.75 3.24
N ALA A 222 -3.35 -5.42 3.33
CA ALA A 222 -4.24 -4.76 4.28
C ALA A 222 -4.92 -3.52 3.68
N PHE A 223 -6.05 -3.12 4.27
CA PHE A 223 -6.91 -2.06 3.77
C PHE A 223 -6.65 -0.70 4.44
N ALA A 224 -7.04 0.35 3.72
CA ALA A 224 -7.54 1.59 4.30
C ALA A 224 -8.97 1.85 3.80
N LEU A 225 -9.81 2.43 4.65
CA LEU A 225 -11.10 2.97 4.20
C LEU A 225 -10.86 4.28 3.44
N SER A 226 -11.46 4.43 2.26
CA SER A 226 -11.46 5.64 1.44
C SER A 226 -12.86 6.12 1.05
N LEU A 227 -13.91 5.49 1.59
CA LEU A 227 -15.32 5.82 1.39
C LEU A 227 -15.98 6.19 2.72
N ALA A 228 -16.90 7.16 2.72
CA ALA A 228 -17.71 7.48 3.89
C ALA A 228 -18.89 6.51 4.05
N GLY A 229 -19.27 6.19 5.29
CA GLY A 229 -20.37 5.29 5.61
C GLY A 229 -20.86 5.39 7.05
N THR A 230 -21.89 4.63 7.40
CA THR A 230 -22.50 4.63 8.75
C THR A 230 -22.96 3.22 9.12
N ASP A 231 -22.66 2.80 10.35
CA ASP A 231 -23.21 1.59 10.99
C ASP A 231 -23.63 1.94 12.43
N GLY A 232 -24.91 1.71 12.74
CA GLY A 232 -25.51 2.14 14.00
C GLY A 232 -25.36 3.64 14.27
N ASP A 233 -24.67 3.97 15.36
CA ASP A 233 -24.33 5.34 15.78
C ASP A 233 -22.89 5.76 15.41
N LYS A 234 -22.17 4.93 14.65
CA LYS A 234 -20.80 5.17 14.18
C LYS A 234 -20.81 5.64 12.73
N THR A 235 -20.11 6.73 12.47
CA THR A 235 -19.92 7.31 11.14
C THR A 235 -18.47 7.18 10.75
N TRP A 236 -18.17 6.58 9.60
CA TRP A 236 -16.86 6.67 8.98
C TRP A 236 -16.88 7.88 8.04
N PRO A 237 -16.09 8.93 8.31
CA PRO A 237 -16.11 10.15 7.50
C PRO A 237 -15.41 9.92 6.15
N VAL A 238 -15.54 10.91 5.25
CA VAL A 238 -14.61 11.01 4.11
C VAL A 238 -13.22 11.28 4.69
N PRO A 239 -12.24 10.38 4.55
CA PRO A 239 -10.99 10.48 5.29
C PRO A 239 -10.12 11.62 4.76
N THR A 240 -9.39 12.24 5.68
CA THR A 240 -8.30 13.17 5.38
C THR A 240 -7.04 12.45 4.87
N LEU A 241 -6.11 13.20 4.29
CA LEU A 241 -4.79 12.68 3.92
C LEU A 241 -4.04 12.05 5.11
N GLY A 242 -4.16 12.62 6.32
CA GLY A 242 -3.53 12.09 7.52
C GLY A 242 -4.09 10.74 7.95
N GLU A 243 -5.40 10.52 7.75
CA GLU A 243 -6.08 9.27 8.08
C GLU A 243 -5.78 8.15 7.09
N LEU A 244 -5.66 8.46 5.79
CA LEU A 244 -5.21 7.49 4.78
C LEU A 244 -3.71 7.15 4.92
N ARG A 245 -2.86 8.14 5.20
CA ARG A 245 -1.44 7.91 5.53
C ARG A 245 -1.30 7.02 6.77
N TYR A 246 -1.99 7.34 7.85
CA TYR A 246 -1.92 6.58 9.09
C TYR A 246 -2.35 5.11 8.90
N GLN A 247 -3.44 4.85 8.16
CA GLN A 247 -3.85 3.49 7.84
C GLN A 247 -2.77 2.74 7.03
N GLN A 248 -2.37 3.25 5.86
CA GLN A 248 -1.47 2.49 4.98
C GLN A 248 -0.01 2.45 5.49
N PHE A 249 0.46 3.46 6.20
CA PHE A 249 1.81 3.44 6.78
C PHE A 249 1.88 2.64 8.08
N ALA A 250 0.78 2.49 8.84
CA ALA A 250 0.70 1.46 9.88
C ALA A 250 0.74 0.06 9.26
N ASN A 251 -0.05 -0.21 8.22
CA ASN A 251 -0.02 -1.47 7.48
C ASN A 251 1.39 -1.81 6.98
N LEU A 252 2.07 -0.84 6.35
CA LEU A 252 3.45 -0.97 5.86
C LEU A 252 4.46 -1.21 7.00
N ALA A 253 4.37 -0.46 8.11
CA ALA A 253 5.23 -0.63 9.28
C ALA A 253 5.06 -1.99 9.95
N TYR A 254 3.88 -2.62 9.83
CA TYR A 254 3.62 -3.99 10.25
C TYR A 254 4.04 -5.06 9.22
N GLY A 255 4.48 -4.67 8.03
CA GLY A 255 5.05 -5.55 7.01
C GLY A 255 4.13 -5.89 5.84
N ALA A 256 3.02 -5.18 5.65
CA ALA A 256 2.11 -5.41 4.52
C ALA A 256 2.86 -5.33 3.17
N GLN A 257 2.61 -6.30 2.30
CA GLN A 257 3.21 -6.44 0.97
C GLN A 257 2.20 -6.15 -0.15
N GLY A 258 1.14 -5.41 0.17
CA GLY A 258 0.11 -4.95 -0.75
C GLY A 258 -0.96 -4.16 -0.01
N PHE A 259 -1.56 -3.19 -0.70
CA PHE A 259 -2.35 -2.12 -0.09
C PHE A 259 -3.68 -1.97 -0.79
N GLN A 260 -4.77 -1.97 -0.03
CA GLN A 260 -6.12 -2.07 -0.56
C GLN A 260 -6.98 -0.90 -0.10
N TYR A 261 -7.97 -0.52 -0.91
CA TYR A 261 -8.79 0.66 -0.65
C TYR A 261 -10.26 0.37 -0.94
N TRP A 262 -11.11 0.52 0.09
CA TRP A 262 -12.56 0.46 -0.03
C TRP A 262 -13.17 1.88 0.10
N THR A 263 -13.61 2.54 -0.97
CA THR A 263 -13.25 2.32 -2.39
C THR A 263 -12.61 3.61 -2.94
N TYR A 264 -11.66 3.48 -3.87
CA TYR A 264 -10.72 4.56 -4.22
C TYR A 264 -11.34 5.86 -4.80
N TRP A 265 -12.51 5.73 -5.42
CA TRP A 265 -13.23 6.79 -6.14
C TRP A 265 -14.55 7.16 -5.44
N GLY A 266 -14.97 6.35 -4.46
CA GLY A 266 -16.31 6.30 -3.92
C GLY A 266 -17.26 5.50 -4.82
N LEU A 267 -18.03 4.57 -4.22
CA LEU A 267 -19.05 3.81 -4.94
C LEU A 267 -20.07 4.75 -5.61
N TYR A 268 -20.50 4.41 -6.83
CA TYR A 268 -21.52 5.12 -7.61
C TYR A 268 -21.20 6.58 -8.04
N HIS A 269 -19.98 7.08 -7.79
CA HIS A 269 -19.58 8.43 -8.21
C HIS A 269 -19.06 8.47 -9.66
N ASN A 270 -19.61 9.38 -10.47
CA ASN A 270 -19.20 9.55 -11.88
C ASN A 270 -17.95 10.42 -12.11
N ALA A 271 -17.42 11.03 -11.05
CA ALA A 271 -16.24 11.91 -11.06
C ALA A 271 -15.43 11.74 -9.76
N PRO A 272 -14.14 12.11 -9.73
CA PRO A 272 -13.29 11.94 -8.54
C PRO A 272 -13.85 12.63 -7.29
N THR A 273 -13.86 11.91 -6.18
CA THR A 273 -14.16 12.42 -4.84
C THR A 273 -12.87 12.87 -4.12
N PRO A 274 -12.92 13.66 -3.02
CA PRO A 274 -11.70 14.11 -2.32
C PRO A 274 -10.70 13.00 -1.94
N PRO A 275 -11.12 11.79 -1.52
CA PRO A 275 -10.21 10.66 -1.27
C PRO A 275 -9.33 10.28 -2.45
N TYR A 276 -9.74 10.53 -3.70
CA TYR A 276 -8.92 10.27 -4.89
C TYR A 276 -7.59 11.05 -4.86
N ALA A 277 -7.62 12.33 -4.49
CA ALA A 277 -6.41 13.15 -4.41
C ALA A 277 -5.47 12.68 -3.29
N PHE A 278 -6.04 12.23 -2.17
CA PHE A 278 -5.29 11.71 -1.04
C PHE A 278 -4.71 10.32 -1.33
N ALA A 279 -5.50 9.40 -1.89
CA ALA A 279 -5.05 8.09 -2.34
C ALA A 279 -3.93 8.21 -3.39
N LYS A 280 -4.04 9.12 -4.37
CA LYS A 280 -2.98 9.38 -5.35
C LYS A 280 -1.66 9.79 -4.70
N GLN A 281 -1.68 10.56 -3.62
CA GLN A 281 -0.47 10.92 -2.87
C GLN A 281 0.05 9.72 -2.06
N VAL A 282 -0.80 9.02 -1.31
CA VAL A 282 -0.37 7.87 -0.48
C VAL A 282 0.16 6.73 -1.35
N ASN A 283 -0.47 6.44 -2.48
CA ASN A 283 -0.01 5.43 -3.43
C ASN A 283 1.35 5.79 -4.03
N LYS A 284 1.58 7.06 -4.38
CA LYS A 284 2.91 7.53 -4.81
C LYS A 284 3.95 7.35 -3.70
N ASP A 285 3.61 7.73 -2.46
CA ASP A 285 4.50 7.57 -1.30
C ASP A 285 4.83 6.07 -1.06
N LEU A 286 3.84 5.18 -1.16
CA LEU A 286 4.02 3.71 -1.08
C LEU A 286 4.96 3.18 -2.18
N GLN A 287 4.79 3.58 -3.44
CA GLN A 287 5.67 3.13 -4.55
C GLN A 287 7.07 3.75 -4.50
N ILE A 288 7.29 4.83 -3.74
CA ILE A 288 8.64 5.32 -3.40
C ILE A 288 9.26 4.43 -2.32
N LEU A 289 8.47 4.00 -1.32
CA LEU A 289 8.89 3.16 -0.19
C LEU A 289 9.10 1.68 -0.55
N ALA A 290 8.50 1.19 -1.64
CA ALA A 290 8.62 -0.19 -2.12
C ALA A 290 10.08 -0.65 -2.26
N ARG A 291 10.98 0.21 -2.74
CA ARG A 291 12.43 -0.07 -2.86
C ARG A 291 13.15 -0.39 -1.53
N TYR A 292 12.50 -0.17 -0.39
CA TYR A 292 13.01 -0.51 0.95
C TYR A 292 12.21 -1.65 1.58
N PHE A 293 10.88 -1.63 1.45
CA PHE A 293 9.97 -2.55 2.16
C PHE A 293 9.49 -3.78 1.36
N TYR A 294 9.59 -3.77 0.03
CA TYR A 294 9.12 -4.89 -0.80
C TYR A 294 10.01 -6.12 -0.57
N GLY A 295 9.41 -7.23 -0.13
CA GLY A 295 10.12 -8.45 0.27
C GLY A 295 10.86 -8.37 1.62
N ALA A 296 10.72 -7.28 2.37
CA ALA A 296 11.45 -7.08 3.63
C ALA A 296 10.91 -7.95 4.78
N ASP A 297 11.80 -8.45 5.63
CA ASP A 297 11.40 -9.03 6.91
C ASP A 297 11.30 -7.95 7.99
N VAL A 298 10.08 -7.65 8.45
CA VAL A 298 9.87 -6.76 9.60
C VAL A 298 10.19 -7.52 10.89
N THR A 299 11.43 -7.40 11.36
CA THR A 299 11.96 -8.10 12.53
C THR A 299 11.35 -7.59 13.84
N GLY A 300 11.10 -6.29 13.98
CA GLY A 300 10.52 -5.66 15.18
C GLY A 300 9.51 -4.56 14.89
N VAL A 301 8.48 -4.45 15.73
CA VAL A 301 7.51 -3.33 15.71
C VAL A 301 7.22 -2.92 17.16
N TRP A 302 7.22 -1.61 17.42
CA TRP A 302 6.96 -1.04 18.75
C TRP A 302 6.12 0.24 18.65
N HIS A 303 5.44 0.57 19.74
CA HIS A 303 4.67 1.80 19.88
C HIS A 303 5.26 2.71 20.96
N TYR A 304 5.13 4.01 20.71
CA TYR A 304 5.41 5.09 21.66
C TYR A 304 4.15 5.96 21.86
N GLY A 305 4.13 6.70 22.96
CA GLY A 305 3.02 7.49 23.46
C GLY A 305 2.62 7.09 24.89
N ASP A 306 1.74 7.88 25.49
CA ASP A 306 1.16 7.59 26.80
C ASP A 306 0.31 6.31 26.76
N GLU A 307 -0.48 6.17 25.71
CA GLU A 307 -1.30 4.99 25.42
C GLU A 307 -0.65 4.09 24.34
N ILE A 308 -0.51 2.82 24.71
CA ILE A 308 -0.05 1.73 23.86
C ILE A 308 -1.29 0.92 23.45
N PRO A 309 -1.58 0.77 22.15
CA PRO A 309 -2.76 0.04 21.70
C PRO A 309 -2.81 -1.41 22.20
N TYR A 310 -4.02 -1.95 22.34
CA TYR A 310 -4.21 -3.32 22.77
C TYR A 310 -3.51 -4.31 21.82
N GLY A 311 -2.81 -5.28 22.42
CA GLY A 311 -1.98 -6.26 21.72
C GLY A 311 -0.59 -5.77 21.27
N ALA A 312 -0.35 -4.46 21.20
CA ALA A 312 0.89 -3.90 20.64
C ALA A 312 2.05 -3.84 21.64
N THR A 313 3.28 -3.95 21.12
CA THR A 313 4.49 -3.90 21.96
C THR A 313 4.90 -2.46 22.29
N LYS A 314 5.13 -2.12 23.57
CA LYS A 314 5.72 -0.81 23.96
C LYS A 314 7.21 -0.75 23.61
N LEU A 315 7.69 0.39 23.14
CA LEU A 315 9.13 0.65 23.00
C LEU A 315 9.77 0.74 24.41
N SER A 316 10.45 -0.32 24.84
CA SER A 316 11.11 -0.45 26.14
C SER A 316 12.64 -0.53 26.04
N THR A 317 13.16 -0.90 24.87
CA THR A 317 14.58 -0.92 24.49
C THR A 317 14.74 -0.24 23.14
N MET A 318 15.89 0.39 22.89
CA MET A 318 16.15 0.98 21.56
C MET A 318 16.26 -0.12 20.50
N PRO A 319 15.81 0.12 19.25
CA PRO A 319 16.03 -0.80 18.13
C PRO A 319 17.52 -0.98 17.83
N LEU A 320 17.86 -2.06 17.14
CA LEU A 320 19.24 -2.39 16.78
C LEU A 320 19.89 -1.24 15.97
N GLY A 321 21.10 -0.84 16.35
CA GLY A 321 21.83 0.30 15.77
C GLY A 321 21.37 1.71 16.22
N VAL A 322 20.26 1.82 16.95
CA VAL A 322 19.74 3.08 17.51
C VAL A 322 20.29 3.30 18.91
N LYS A 323 20.76 4.52 19.18
CA LYS A 323 21.34 4.93 20.48
C LYS A 323 20.31 5.62 21.38
N ASP A 324 19.43 6.42 20.81
CA ASP A 324 18.45 7.26 21.52
C ASP A 324 17.35 7.71 20.53
N ILE A 325 16.09 7.76 20.97
CA ILE A 325 14.99 8.41 20.24
C ILE A 325 14.10 9.17 21.23
N THR A 326 13.78 10.42 20.92
CA THR A 326 12.73 11.18 21.59
C THR A 326 11.64 11.58 20.59
N PHE A 327 10.38 11.57 21.02
CA PHE A 327 9.23 11.96 20.21
C PHE A 327 8.40 13.03 20.93
N GLY A 328 7.96 14.05 20.20
CA GLY A 328 6.98 15.05 20.64
C GLY A 328 5.52 14.60 20.50
N GLY A 329 5.27 13.30 20.28
CA GLY A 329 3.96 12.72 20.06
C GLY A 329 4.01 11.18 20.01
N PRO A 330 2.86 10.52 19.82
CA PRO A 330 2.80 9.07 19.72
C PRO A 330 3.30 8.57 18.35
N ALA A 331 4.04 7.46 18.34
CA ALA A 331 4.68 6.93 17.13
C ALA A 331 4.54 5.40 17.02
N ILE A 332 4.67 4.89 15.80
CA ILE A 332 4.99 3.48 15.53
C ILE A 332 6.44 3.43 15.04
N ILE A 333 7.22 2.50 15.57
CA ILE A 333 8.61 2.26 15.23
C ILE A 333 8.69 0.86 14.63
N SER A 334 9.22 0.74 13.41
CA SER A 334 9.38 -0.54 12.72
C SER A 334 10.85 -0.75 12.38
N GLN A 335 11.38 -1.92 12.72
CA GLN A 335 12.72 -2.35 12.33
C GLN A 335 12.60 -3.55 11.39
N PHE A 336 13.30 -3.46 10.26
CA PHE A 336 13.16 -4.42 9.18
C PHE A 336 14.46 -4.60 8.40
N GLU A 337 14.57 -5.73 7.72
CA GLU A 337 15.75 -6.11 6.94
C GLU A 337 15.34 -6.41 5.50
N ASN A 338 16.13 -5.91 4.54
CA ASN A 338 15.92 -6.19 3.12
C ASN A 338 17.26 -6.22 2.39
N ASN A 339 17.49 -7.25 1.57
CA ASN A 339 18.71 -7.44 0.77
C ASN A 339 20.03 -7.22 1.56
N GLY A 340 20.08 -7.72 2.80
CA GLY A 340 21.24 -7.60 3.70
C GLY A 340 21.49 -6.20 4.28
N LYS A 341 20.55 -5.26 4.11
CA LYS A 341 20.57 -3.91 4.69
C LYS A 341 19.54 -3.86 5.82
N HIS A 342 19.85 -3.12 6.89
CA HIS A 342 18.99 -3.00 8.07
C HIS A 342 18.38 -1.60 8.13
N TYR A 343 17.08 -1.53 8.43
CA TYR A 343 16.31 -0.30 8.34
C TYR A 343 15.53 0.00 9.63
N LEU A 344 15.23 1.29 9.80
CA LEU A 344 14.30 1.82 10.79
C LEU A 344 13.26 2.69 10.08
N ALA A 345 11.98 2.40 10.28
CA ALA A 345 10.87 3.28 9.94
C ALA A 345 10.26 3.90 11.20
N ILE A 346 9.86 5.16 11.10
CA ILE A 346 9.07 5.87 12.11
C ILE A 346 7.82 6.39 11.43
N VAL A 347 6.65 6.06 11.99
CA VAL A 347 5.33 6.55 11.57
C VAL A 347 4.77 7.47 12.67
N ASN A 348 4.27 8.64 12.30
CA ASN A 348 3.50 9.49 13.19
C ASN A 348 2.13 8.85 13.47
N LYS A 349 1.86 8.45 14.72
CA LYS A 349 0.60 7.82 15.14
C LYS A 349 -0.54 8.85 15.30
N ASN A 350 -0.21 10.15 15.29
CA ASN A 350 -1.17 11.24 15.27
C ASN A 350 -1.55 11.57 13.81
N TYR A 351 -2.76 11.17 13.42
CA TYR A 351 -3.31 11.40 12.08
C TYR A 351 -3.92 12.79 11.87
N LYS A 352 -3.84 13.68 12.88
CA LYS A 352 -4.42 15.05 12.85
C LYS A 352 -3.39 16.16 12.94
N GLN A 353 -2.18 15.89 13.43
CA GLN A 353 -1.13 16.89 13.67
C GLN A 353 0.27 16.35 13.33
N THR A 354 1.14 17.24 12.88
CA THR A 354 2.58 17.00 12.71
C THR A 354 3.23 16.64 14.05
N MET A 355 4.14 15.67 14.04
CA MET A 355 4.93 15.26 15.20
C MET A 355 6.41 15.57 14.95
N SER A 356 7.09 16.22 15.89
CA SER A 356 8.55 16.30 15.90
C SER A 356 9.17 15.06 16.58
N PHE A 357 10.33 14.63 16.11
CA PHE A 357 11.15 13.61 16.78
C PHE A 357 12.64 13.89 16.58
N SER A 358 13.46 13.33 17.46
CA SER A 358 14.92 13.31 17.34
C SER A 358 15.44 11.89 17.49
N VAL A 359 16.32 11.45 16.58
CA VAL A 359 16.96 10.11 16.63
C VAL A 359 18.47 10.26 16.58
N LYS A 360 19.16 9.45 17.40
CA LYS A 360 20.61 9.25 17.37
C LYS A 360 20.91 7.79 17.08
N PHE A 361 21.83 7.55 16.17
CA PHE A 361 22.33 6.22 15.86
C PHE A 361 23.66 5.95 16.60
N HIS A 362 24.06 4.68 16.68
CA HIS A 362 25.39 4.33 17.19
C HIS A 362 26.50 4.70 16.18
N ASN A 363 26.21 4.47 14.90
CA ASN A 363 27.04 4.80 13.74
C ASN A 363 26.29 5.81 12.83
N THR A 364 26.61 5.87 11.54
CA THR A 364 25.85 6.67 10.56
C THR A 364 24.58 5.95 10.12
N ALA A 365 23.51 6.67 9.81
CA ALA A 365 22.38 6.17 9.03
C ALA A 365 22.13 7.05 7.80
N ILE A 366 21.59 6.46 6.74
CA ILE A 366 21.09 7.20 5.57
C ILE A 366 19.60 7.43 5.77
N LYS A 367 19.21 8.66 6.06
CA LYS A 367 17.80 9.09 6.07
C LYS A 367 17.27 9.18 4.64
N PHE A 368 16.02 8.75 4.46
CA PHE A 368 15.24 8.97 3.25
C PHE A 368 14.05 9.89 3.57
N ASP A 369 13.85 10.94 2.77
CA ASP A 369 12.63 11.73 2.83
C ASP A 369 11.51 11.15 1.93
N SER A 370 10.33 11.79 1.96
CA SER A 370 9.16 11.40 1.16
C SER A 370 9.32 11.58 -0.35
N LEU A 371 10.41 12.20 -0.81
CA LEU A 371 10.78 12.31 -2.22
C LEU A 371 11.87 11.30 -2.60
N GLY A 372 12.41 10.55 -1.63
CA GLY A 372 13.48 9.58 -1.82
C GLY A 372 14.88 10.17 -1.85
N TYR A 373 15.06 11.45 -1.48
CA TYR A 373 16.40 12.03 -1.31
C TYR A 373 17.10 11.41 -0.10
N LYS A 374 18.43 11.30 -0.21
CA LYS A 374 19.29 10.62 0.77
C LYS A 374 20.13 11.64 1.53
N SER A 375 20.19 11.52 2.85
CA SER A 375 21.16 12.28 3.67
C SER A 375 21.77 11.41 4.77
N GLU A 376 23.09 11.50 4.93
CA GLU A 376 23.81 10.84 6.02
C GLU A 376 23.61 11.60 7.32
N VAL A 377 23.21 10.89 8.38
CA VAL A 377 22.91 11.42 9.70
C VAL A 377 23.43 10.49 10.79
N ASN A 378 24.17 11.03 11.75
CA ASN A 378 24.47 10.34 13.02
C ASN A 378 23.41 10.71 14.08
N GLU A 379 22.88 11.93 13.97
CA GLU A 379 21.76 12.48 14.73
C GLU A 379 20.89 13.32 13.78
N THR A 380 19.58 13.30 13.95
CA THR A 380 18.69 14.25 13.27
C THR A 380 17.45 14.56 14.12
N THR A 381 17.01 15.81 14.08
CA THR A 381 15.68 16.26 14.53
C THR A 381 14.85 16.54 13.29
N THR A 382 13.59 16.12 13.26
CA THR A 382 12.74 16.21 12.06
C THR A 382 11.26 16.30 12.46
N GLU A 383 10.50 17.08 11.69
CA GLU A 383 9.03 17.06 11.74
C GLU A 383 8.48 16.04 10.74
N LEU A 384 7.41 15.36 11.15
CA LEU A 384 6.74 14.33 10.38
C LEU A 384 5.24 14.62 10.32
N ASP A 385 4.72 14.82 9.11
CA ASP A 385 3.31 15.14 8.84
C ASP A 385 2.32 14.24 9.61
N ALA A 386 1.10 14.74 9.78
CA ALA A 386 -0.03 13.94 10.26
C ALA A 386 -0.11 12.58 9.53
N GLY A 387 -0.03 11.48 10.30
CA GLY A 387 -0.01 10.09 9.80
C GLY A 387 1.21 9.67 8.98
N GLY A 388 2.20 10.56 8.75
CA GLY A 388 3.32 10.34 7.83
C GLY A 388 4.37 9.32 8.28
N ILE A 389 5.24 8.90 7.35
CA ILE A 389 6.35 7.95 7.58
C ILE A 389 7.70 8.52 7.10
N VAL A 390 8.78 8.12 7.79
CA VAL A 390 10.18 8.38 7.42
C VAL A 390 11.00 7.11 7.61
N VAL A 391 12.01 6.89 6.76
CA VAL A 391 12.84 5.66 6.76
C VAL A 391 14.32 6.01 6.86
N PHE A 392 15.08 5.16 7.56
CA PHE A 392 16.53 5.22 7.68
C PHE A 392 17.14 3.85 7.33
N ASN A 393 18.24 3.82 6.58
CA ASN A 393 19.11 2.64 6.42
C ASN A 393 20.31 2.78 7.36
N ILE A 394 20.44 1.89 8.35
CA ILE A 394 21.48 1.97 9.38
C ILE A 394 22.79 1.42 8.82
N GLN A 395 23.84 2.25 8.79
CA GLN A 395 25.15 1.84 8.28
C GLN A 395 26.00 1.27 9.42
N GLN A 396 26.27 -0.03 9.35
CA GLN A 396 27.05 -0.82 10.31
C GLN A 396 26.36 -0.96 11.69
N ILE A 397 26.34 -2.19 12.20
CA ILE A 397 25.67 -2.61 13.44
C ILE A 397 26.68 -3.35 14.31
#